data_AF-A0A3B9UQ05-F1
#
_entry.id   AF-A0A3B9UQ05-F1
#
_cell.length_a   1.000
_cell.length_b   1.000
_cell.length_c   1.000
_cell.angle_alpha   90.00
_cell.angle_beta   90.00
_cell.angle_gamma   90.00
#
_symmetry.space_group_name_H-M   'P 1'
#
loop_
_entity.id
_entity.type
_entity.pdbx_description
1 polymer ?
#
loop_
_entity_poly.entity_id
_entity_poly.type
_entity_poly.pdbx_seq_one_letter_code
_entity_poly.pdbx_strand_id
1 'polypeptide(L)'
;YNSQGEETTYIDTTYLGEYKYIGKEKDSDKKIAKIFSVEEDITSIQDIMVTLKPEESYVLPDKVQAILKDGENVYREVVWYDVTGKGTTIVETHREGKQIFFGRVKGYKNPIMATIEVLKLVN
;
A
#
# COMPACT_ATOMS: atom_id res chain seq x y z
N TYR A 1 6.67 6.29 22.75
CA TYR A 1 5.80 7.42 22.44
C TYR A 1 5.68 7.53 20.92
N ASN A 2 4.52 7.87 20.33
CA ASN A 2 4.41 8.13 18.89
C ASN A 2 5.18 9.42 18.49
N SER A 3 5.19 9.78 17.20
CA SER A 3 5.83 11.02 16.71
C SER A 3 5.26 12.31 17.32
N GLN A 4 4.14 12.21 18.06
CA GLN A 4 3.47 13.30 18.77
C GLN A 4 3.74 13.27 20.29
N GLY A 5 4.53 12.32 20.80
CA GLY A 5 4.89 12.28 22.21
C GLY A 5 3.86 11.61 23.11
N GLU A 6 3.04 10.67 22.62
CA GLU A 6 2.03 9.91 23.40
C GLU A 6 2.44 8.45 23.68
N GLU A 7 2.28 7.98 24.93
CA GLU A 7 2.66 6.62 25.32
C GLU A 7 1.78 5.61 24.59
N THR A 8 2.39 4.70 23.84
CA THR A 8 1.67 3.75 23.00
C THR A 8 2.22 2.34 23.17
N THR A 9 1.33 1.37 23.33
CA THR A 9 1.61 -0.08 23.36
C THR A 9 1.62 -0.68 21.95
N TYR A 10 1.26 0.11 20.94
CA TYR A 10 1.18 -0.28 19.55
C TYR A 10 2.05 0.65 18.69
N ILE A 11 2.80 0.09 17.74
CA ILE A 11 3.60 0.88 16.82
C ILE A 11 3.12 0.59 15.41
N ASP A 12 2.55 1.63 14.78
CA ASP A 12 2.13 1.57 13.40
C ASP A 12 3.36 1.63 12.48
N THR A 13 3.84 0.45 12.10
CA THR A 13 4.95 0.27 11.15
C THR A 13 4.54 0.46 9.69
N THR A 14 3.34 0.99 9.43
CA THR A 14 2.90 1.29 8.07
C THR A 14 3.70 2.43 7.45
N TYR A 15 4.19 3.33 8.29
CA TYR A 15 5.04 4.43 7.88
C TYR A 15 6.51 4.06 8.06
N LEU A 16 7.34 4.58 7.16
CA LEU A 16 8.79 4.50 7.31
C LEU A 16 9.25 5.46 8.39
N GLY A 17 10.31 5.11 9.10
CA GLY A 17 10.94 6.00 10.07
C GLY A 17 11.46 5.29 11.30
N GLU A 18 12.00 6.10 12.21
CA GLU A 18 12.49 5.64 13.49
C GLU A 18 11.39 5.74 14.55
N TYR A 19 11.24 4.68 15.33
CA TYR A 19 10.25 4.58 16.40
C TYR A 19 10.95 4.35 17.73
N LYS A 20 10.55 5.13 18.74
CA LYS A 20 11.06 5.03 20.10
C LYS A 20 9.97 4.56 21.05
N TYR A 21 10.10 3.32 21.51
CA TYR A 21 9.34 2.81 22.63
C TYR A 21 10.07 3.12 23.94
N ILE A 22 9.34 3.56 24.96
CA ILE A 22 9.88 3.74 26.32
C ILE A 22 9.02 2.91 27.24
N GLY A 23 9.60 1.89 27.85
CA GLY A 23 8.95 1.05 28.86
C GLY A 23 9.53 1.29 30.25
N LYS A 24 8.84 0.77 31.27
CA LYS A 24 9.32 0.72 32.65
C LYS A 24 9.74 -0.71 32.98
N GLU A 25 10.91 -0.87 33.61
CA GLU A 25 11.34 -2.18 34.11
C GLU A 25 10.40 -2.62 35.24
N LYS A 26 10.00 -3.90 35.24
CA LYS A 26 9.11 -4.41 36.29
C LYS A 26 9.81 -4.25 37.65
N ASP A 27 9.10 -3.68 38.62
CA ASP A 27 9.57 -3.45 39.99
C ASP A 27 10.70 -2.39 40.14
N SER A 28 10.87 -1.47 39.17
CA SER A 28 11.85 -0.37 39.22
C SER A 28 11.34 0.90 38.53
N ASP A 29 11.73 2.09 39.01
CA ASP A 29 11.45 3.38 38.33
C ASP A 29 12.32 3.65 37.10
N LYS A 30 13.19 2.69 36.74
CA LYS A 30 14.03 2.77 35.57
C LYS A 30 13.21 2.70 34.28
N LYS A 31 13.40 3.72 33.42
CA LYS A 31 12.87 3.76 32.06
C LYS A 31 13.86 3.12 31.09
N ILE A 32 13.38 2.23 30.23
CA ILE A 32 14.14 1.59 29.16
C ILE A 32 13.61 2.10 27.83
N ALA A 33 14.49 2.62 26.98
CA ALA A 33 14.14 2.97 25.60
C ALA A 33 14.54 1.85 24.65
N LYS A 34 13.63 1.45 23.76
CA LYS A 34 13.91 0.60 22.60
C LYS A 34 13.64 1.42 21.34
N ILE A 35 14.65 1.52 20.48
CA ILE A 35 14.58 2.22 19.21
C ILE A 35 14.58 1.17 18.10
N PHE A 36 13.75 1.35 17.08
CA PHE A 36 13.80 0.55 15.86
C PHE A 36 13.43 1.39 14.64
N SER A 37 14.01 1.02 13.50
CA SER A 37 13.78 1.68 12.22
C SER A 37 12.93 0.79 11.34
N VAL A 38 11.88 1.37 10.75
CA VAL A 38 11.14 0.80 9.64
C VAL A 38 11.70 1.44 8.37
N GLU A 39 12.49 0.68 7.63
CA GLU A 39 13.07 1.12 6.37
C GLU A 39 12.30 0.56 5.18
N GLU A 40 12.41 1.26 4.06
CA GLU A 40 11.89 0.77 2.77
C GLU A 40 12.67 -0.49 2.39
N ASP A 41 12.03 -1.65 2.39
CA ASP A 41 12.57 -2.93 1.92
C ASP A 41 12.26 -3.17 0.44
N ILE A 42 11.21 -2.52 -0.08
CA ILE A 42 10.73 -2.65 -1.45
C ILE A 42 11.48 -1.71 -2.39
N THR A 43 12.10 -2.25 -3.43
CA THR A 43 12.76 -1.46 -4.48
C THR A 43 11.81 -1.06 -5.59
N SER A 44 10.86 -1.94 -5.94
CA SER A 44 9.92 -1.66 -7.02
C SER A 44 8.67 -2.51 -6.94
N ILE A 45 7.57 -1.94 -7.40
CA ILE A 45 6.32 -2.62 -7.66
C ILE A 45 5.89 -2.22 -9.07
N GLN A 46 5.48 -3.17 -9.88
CA GLN A 46 5.04 -2.88 -11.25
C GLN A 46 3.62 -2.32 -11.25
N ASP A 47 3.39 -1.36 -12.14
CA ASP A 47 2.05 -0.88 -12.45
C ASP A 47 1.24 -1.98 -13.15
N ILE A 48 -0.08 -1.91 -13.00
CA ILE A 48 -1.03 -2.83 -13.59
C ILE A 48 -1.60 -2.21 -14.87
N MET A 49 -1.60 -2.97 -15.96
CA MET A 49 -2.27 -2.61 -17.20
C MET A 49 -3.19 -3.75 -17.62
N VAL A 50 -4.47 -3.44 -17.82
CA VAL A 50 -5.48 -4.42 -18.23
C VAL A 50 -6.35 -3.82 -19.33
N THR A 51 -6.63 -4.63 -20.34
CA THR A 51 -7.59 -4.30 -21.40
C THR A 51 -8.79 -5.23 -21.26
N LEU A 52 -9.99 -4.65 -21.22
CA LEU A 52 -11.25 -5.36 -21.04
C LEU A 52 -12.19 -5.07 -22.22
N LYS A 53 -13.05 -6.02 -22.54
CA LYS A 53 -14.26 -5.78 -23.35
C LYS A 53 -15.37 -5.22 -22.46
N PRO A 54 -16.36 -4.51 -23.02
CA PRO A 54 -17.50 -4.05 -22.23
C PRO A 54 -18.23 -5.21 -21.55
N GLU A 55 -18.72 -4.94 -20.35
CA GLU A 55 -19.41 -5.90 -19.47
C GLU A 55 -18.54 -7.05 -18.91
N GLU A 56 -17.23 -7.08 -19.19
CA GLU A 56 -16.33 -8.02 -18.49
C GLU A 56 -16.20 -7.63 -17.01
N SER A 57 -16.26 -8.59 -16.11
CA SER A 57 -16.05 -8.34 -14.68
C SER A 57 -14.56 -8.30 -14.36
N TYR A 58 -14.13 -7.26 -13.65
CA TYR A 58 -12.77 -7.14 -13.15
C TYR A 58 -12.74 -6.48 -11.77
N VAL A 59 -11.90 -7.03 -10.90
CA VAL A 59 -11.64 -6.51 -9.55
C VAL A 59 -10.16 -6.26 -9.43
N LEU A 60 -9.79 -5.08 -8.93
CA LEU A 60 -8.40 -4.76 -8.64
C LEU A 60 -7.84 -5.75 -7.61
N PRO A 61 -6.59 -6.23 -7.77
CA PRO A 61 -6.05 -7.25 -6.89
C PRO A 61 -5.86 -6.71 -5.47
N ASP A 62 -6.06 -7.56 -4.47
CA ASP A 62 -5.82 -7.25 -3.05
C ASP A 62 -4.32 -7.26 -2.70
N LYS A 63 -3.51 -7.92 -3.54
CA LYS A 63 -2.05 -8.00 -3.40
C LYS A 63 -1.34 -7.76 -4.72
N VAL A 64 -0.18 -7.13 -4.63
CA VAL A 64 0.73 -6.89 -5.76
C VAL A 64 2.09 -7.50 -5.48
N GLN A 65 2.77 -7.92 -6.54
CA GLN A 65 4.14 -8.42 -6.44
C GLN A 65 5.10 -7.24 -6.31
N ALA A 66 5.89 -7.26 -5.25
CA ALA A 66 6.94 -6.32 -4.95
C ALA A 66 8.30 -7.01 -5.05
N ILE A 67 9.30 -6.28 -5.53
CA ILE A 67 10.70 -6.70 -5.52
C ILE A 67 11.36 -6.03 -4.32
N LEU A 68 12.05 -6.82 -3.50
CA LEU A 68 12.80 -6.35 -2.34
C LEU A 68 14.24 -5.97 -2.70
N LYS A 69 14.93 -5.30 -1.78
CA LYS A 69 16.35 -4.90 -1.92
C LYS A 69 17.31 -6.07 -2.18
N ASP A 70 17.00 -7.26 -1.69
CA ASP A 70 17.79 -8.48 -1.94
C ASP A 70 17.41 -9.19 -3.27
N GLY A 71 16.46 -8.62 -4.02
CA GLY A 71 15.95 -9.15 -5.27
C GLY A 71 14.85 -10.20 -5.11
N GLU A 72 14.43 -10.52 -3.88
CA GLU A 72 13.32 -11.44 -3.64
C GLU A 72 11.99 -10.84 -4.13
N ASN A 73 11.11 -11.70 -4.66
CA ASN A 73 9.75 -11.34 -5.02
C ASN A 73 8.79 -11.73 -3.88
N VAL A 74 8.01 -10.76 -3.41
CA VAL A 74 7.04 -10.96 -2.34
C VAL A 74 5.69 -10.32 -2.70
N TYR A 75 4.59 -10.91 -2.23
CA TYR A 75 3.27 -10.29 -2.37
C TYR A 75 3.01 -9.36 -1.18
N ARG A 76 2.54 -8.15 -1.47
CA ARG A 76 2.18 -7.13 -0.48
C ARG A 76 0.74 -6.68 -0.70
N GLU A 77 0.03 -6.43 0.39
CA GLU A 77 -1.32 -5.88 0.33
C GLU A 77 -1.31 -4.48 -0.29
N VAL A 78 -2.33 -4.19 -1.09
CA VAL A 78 -2.53 -2.89 -1.73
C VAL A 78 -3.92 -2.37 -1.41
N VAL A 79 -3.99 -1.08 -1.12
CA VAL A 79 -5.25 -0.34 -1.02
C VAL A 79 -5.38 0.57 -2.22
N TRP A 80 -6.49 0.45 -2.94
CA TRP A 80 -6.75 1.17 -4.18
C TRP A 80 -7.70 2.34 -3.95
N TYR A 81 -7.44 3.42 -4.70
CA TYR A 81 -8.23 4.64 -4.72
C TYR A 81 -8.49 5.07 -6.16
N ASP A 82 -9.68 5.57 -6.45
CA ASP A 82 -9.94 6.24 -7.72
C ASP A 82 -9.25 7.62 -7.79
N VAL A 83 -9.37 8.29 -8.94
CA VAL A 83 -8.79 9.64 -9.15
C VAL A 83 -9.34 10.71 -8.20
N THR A 84 -10.47 10.46 -7.53
CA THR A 84 -11.05 11.36 -6.53
C THR A 84 -10.53 11.09 -5.11
N GLY A 85 -9.76 10.02 -4.93
CA GLY A 85 -9.26 9.57 -3.63
C GLY A 85 -10.23 8.68 -2.86
N LYS A 86 -11.33 8.22 -3.48
CA LYS A 86 -12.26 7.28 -2.85
C LYS A 86 -11.73 5.85 -2.97
N GLY A 87 -11.71 5.15 -1.84
CA GLY A 87 -11.31 3.74 -1.81
C GLY A 87 -12.26 2.87 -2.64
N THR A 88 -11.72 2.06 -3.55
CA THR A 88 -12.50 1.15 -4.40
C THR A 88 -11.63 0.02 -4.94
N THR A 89 -12.22 -1.16 -5.13
CA THR A 89 -11.64 -2.27 -5.89
C THR A 89 -12.44 -2.61 -7.15
N ILE A 90 -13.55 -1.88 -7.38
CA ILE A 90 -14.52 -2.14 -8.44
C ILE A 90 -14.18 -1.27 -9.65
N VAL A 91 -14.18 -1.89 -10.83
CA VAL A 91 -13.99 -1.22 -12.12
C VAL A 91 -15.32 -1.13 -12.86
N GLU A 92 -15.64 0.04 -13.43
CA GLU A 92 -16.87 0.25 -14.20
C GLU A 92 -16.67 -0.18 -15.66
N THR A 93 -17.03 -1.40 -16.02
CA THR A 93 -16.74 -1.96 -17.35
C THR A 93 -17.84 -1.74 -18.39
N HIS A 94 -18.94 -1.09 -18.02
CA HIS A 94 -20.00 -0.65 -18.93
C HIS A 94 -19.66 0.69 -19.63
N ARG A 95 -18.54 1.33 -19.25
CA ARG A 95 -18.07 2.59 -19.82
C ARG A 95 -16.77 2.36 -20.56
N GLU A 96 -16.79 2.59 -21.87
CA GLU A 96 -15.58 2.56 -22.70
C GLU A 96 -14.58 3.65 -22.29
N GLY A 97 -13.30 3.38 -22.49
CA GLY A 97 -12.21 4.30 -22.22
C GLY A 97 -11.27 3.88 -21.10
N LYS A 98 -10.35 4.78 -20.77
CA LYS A 98 -9.29 4.54 -19.79
C LYS A 98 -9.73 4.97 -18.40
N GLN A 99 -9.55 4.08 -17.43
CA GLN A 99 -9.74 4.30 -16.01
C GLN A 99 -8.40 4.14 -15.30
N ILE A 100 -8.10 5.04 -14.37
CA ILE A 100 -6.85 5.07 -13.61
C ILE A 100 -7.17 4.96 -12.13
N PHE A 101 -6.46 4.05 -11.45
CA PHE A 101 -6.53 3.87 -10.00
C PHE A 101 -5.12 4.00 -9.41
N PHE A 102 -5.05 4.55 -8.21
CA PHE A 102 -3.81 4.71 -7.45
C PHE A 102 -3.79 3.71 -6.30
N GLY A 103 -2.71 2.92 -6.21
CA GLY A 103 -2.49 1.93 -5.18
C GLY A 103 -1.49 2.42 -4.14
N ARG A 104 -1.75 2.14 -2.87
CA ARG A 104 -0.82 2.34 -1.75
C ARG A 104 -0.43 0.98 -1.17
N VAL A 105 0.87 0.77 -1.02
CA VAL A 105 1.45 -0.46 -0.46
C VAL A 105 2.25 -0.10 0.79
N LYS A 106 2.00 -0.81 1.89
CA LYS A 106 2.72 -0.62 3.15
C LYS A 106 4.21 -0.84 2.95
N GLY A 107 5.04 0.10 3.44
CA GLY A 107 6.49 0.03 3.33
C GLY A 107 7.05 0.46 1.96
N TYR A 108 6.20 0.89 1.02
CA TYR A 108 6.61 1.44 -0.27
C TYR A 108 6.18 2.89 -0.39
N LYS A 109 7.14 3.79 -0.62
CA LYS A 109 6.87 5.23 -0.59
C LYS A 109 6.07 5.72 -1.79
N ASN A 110 6.29 5.10 -2.95
CA ASN A 110 5.70 5.56 -4.20
C ASN A 110 4.32 4.94 -4.39
N PRO A 111 3.31 5.71 -4.84
CA PRO A 111 2.06 5.12 -5.28
C PRO A 111 2.32 4.27 -6.54
N ILE A 112 1.52 3.22 -6.71
CA ILE A 112 1.47 2.44 -7.95
C ILE A 112 0.21 2.79 -8.74
N MET A 113 0.20 2.48 -10.02
CA MET A 113 -0.95 2.75 -10.89
C MET A 113 -1.57 1.45 -11.41
N ALA A 114 -2.88 1.42 -11.50
CA ALA A 114 -3.61 0.47 -12.33
C ALA A 114 -4.34 1.23 -13.44
N THR A 115 -4.00 0.95 -14.68
CA THR A 115 -4.66 1.49 -15.87
C THR A 115 -5.52 0.42 -16.50
N ILE A 116 -6.83 0.63 -16.50
CA ILE A 116 -7.80 -0.28 -17.10
C ILE A 116 -8.40 0.38 -18.33
N GLU A 117 -8.23 -0.25 -19.49
CA GLU A 117 -8.79 0.22 -20.75
C GLU A 117 -9.97 -0.66 -21.15
N VAL A 118 -11.17 -0.09 -21.12
CA VAL A 118 -12.38 -0.76 -21.61
C VAL A 118 -12.53 -0.42 -23.08
N LEU A 119 -12.45 -1.42 -23.95
CA LEU A 119 -12.52 -1.25 -25.39
C LEU A 119 -13.90 -0.75 -25.83
N LYS A 120 -13.90 0.06 -26.88
CA LYS A 120 -15.13 0.43 -27.59
C LYS A 120 -15.67 -0.78 -28.36
N LEU A 121 -16.96 -1.05 -28.22
CA LEU A 121 -17.63 -1.98 -29.13
C LEU A 121 -17.69 -1.35 -30.52
N VAL A 122 -17.06 -2.02 -31.47
CA VAL A 122 -17.20 -1.69 -32.89
C VAL A 122 -18.37 -2.52 -33.40
N ASN A 123 -19.50 -1.86 -33.69
CA ASN A 123 -20.66 -2.46 -34.34
C ASN A 123 -20.45 -2.54 -35.85
#